data_AF-A0A6P8D0I5-F1
#
_entry.id   AF-A0A6P8D0I5-F1
#
_cell.length_a   1.000
_cell.length_b   1.000
_cell.length_c   1.000
_cell.angle_alpha   90.00
_cell.angle_beta   90.00
_cell.angle_gamma   90.00
#
_symmetry.space_group_name_H-M   'P 1'
#
loop_
_entity.id
_entity.type
_entity.pdbx_description
1 polymer ?
#
loop_
_entity_poly.entity_id
_entity_poly.type
_entity_poly.pdbx_seq_one_letter_code
_entity_poly.pdbx_strand_id
1 'polypeptide(L)'
;MKDPKLVPYHEYLEKLVENFEEVSFTYTPRMKNQFANALTTLASMVSITEENLIEPLEFEITEGLAHCDVIDVVDGKPWYANIKHLLQTGQFPTFTDRHDRRTLRRTAANFFLSGKTLYQRSFDATLLRCVDENEAQRLMEEMHSEIPNKKVA
;
A
#
# COMPACT_ATOMS: atom_id res chain seq x y z
N MET A 1 5.79 -20.45 32.91
CA MET A 1 4.76 -19.41 32.72
C MET A 1 4.21 -19.00 34.09
N LYS A 2 4.04 -17.71 34.38
CA LYS A 2 3.75 -17.23 35.75
C LYS A 2 2.26 -17.22 36.12
N ASP A 3 1.36 -17.26 35.13
CA ASP A 3 -0.09 -17.34 35.36
C ASP A 3 -0.60 -18.73 34.92
N PRO A 4 -1.18 -19.53 35.83
CA PRO A 4 -1.74 -20.84 35.48
C PRO A 4 -2.89 -20.75 34.47
N LYS A 5 -3.59 -19.61 34.37
CA LYS A 5 -4.67 -19.40 33.38
C LYS A 5 -4.17 -19.34 31.94
N LEU A 6 -2.87 -19.07 31.73
CA LEU A 6 -2.29 -19.00 30.40
C LEU A 6 -1.88 -20.38 29.86
N VAL A 7 -1.79 -21.41 30.72
CA VAL A 7 -1.31 -22.76 30.36
C VAL A 7 -2.08 -23.36 29.19
N PRO A 8 -3.43 -23.34 29.19
CA PRO A 8 -4.21 -23.89 28.08
C PRO A 8 -3.96 -23.17 26.74
N TYR A 9 -3.72 -21.86 26.78
CA TYR A 9 -3.47 -21.07 25.57
C TYR A 9 -2.10 -21.37 24.97
N HIS A 10 -1.10 -21.63 25.81
CA HIS A 10 0.22 -22.01 25.34
C HIS A 10 0.22 -23.39 24.69
N GLU A 11 -0.40 -24.39 25.33
CA GLU A 11 -0.55 -25.73 24.76
C GLU A 11 -1.32 -25.72 23.42
N TYR A 12 -2.33 -24.85 23.31
CA TYR A 12 -3.04 -24.65 22.04
C TYR A 12 -2.15 -24.02 20.97
N LEU A 13 -1.36 -22.99 21.32
CA LEU A 13 -0.43 -22.36 20.38
C LEU A 13 0.62 -23.34 19.88
N GLU A 14 1.14 -24.24 20.73
CA GLU A 14 2.10 -25.27 20.31
C GLU A 14 1.51 -26.19 19.24
N LYS A 15 0.28 -26.67 19.44
CA LYS A 15 -0.44 -27.47 18.42
C LYS A 15 -0.71 -26.69 17.14
N LEU A 16 -0.97 -25.39 17.25
CA LEU A 16 -1.23 -24.55 16.07
C LEU A 16 0.03 -24.37 15.24
N VAL A 17 1.17 -24.18 15.89
CA VAL A 17 2.48 -23.97 15.24
C VAL A 17 2.90 -25.18 14.41
N GLU A 18 2.52 -26.40 14.78
CA GLU A 18 2.77 -27.62 13.98
C GLU A 18 2.18 -27.56 12.56
N ASN A 19 1.19 -26.69 12.31
CA ASN A 19 0.57 -26.54 10.98
C ASN A 19 1.36 -25.62 10.04
N PHE A 20 2.47 -25.03 10.50
CA PHE A 20 3.27 -24.08 9.74
C PHE A 20 4.71 -24.57 9.62
N GLU A 21 5.37 -24.33 8.48
CA GLU A 21 6.78 -24.71 8.27
C GLU A 21 7.74 -23.92 9.17
N GLU A 22 7.45 -22.64 9.40
CA GLU A 22 8.22 -21.76 10.29
C GLU A 22 7.32 -20.69 10.90
N VAL A 23 7.50 -20.40 12.19
CA VAL A 23 6.82 -19.31 12.90
C VAL A 23 7.83 -18.48 13.67
N SER A 24 7.77 -17.16 13.53
CA SER A 24 8.61 -16.22 14.29
C SER A 24 7.75 -15.23 15.08
N PHE A 25 8.23 -14.85 16.27
CA PHE A 25 7.54 -13.91 17.15
C PHE A 25 8.36 -12.63 17.27
N THR A 26 7.77 -11.50 16.91
CA THR A 26 8.41 -10.19 17.03
C THR A 26 7.56 -9.24 17.86
N TYR A 27 8.23 -8.43 18.69
CA TYR A 27 7.55 -7.42 19.48
C TYR A 27 7.26 -6.19 18.63
N THR A 28 5.99 -5.82 18.51
CA THR A 28 5.55 -4.60 17.82
C THR A 28 4.97 -3.61 18.84
N PRO A 29 5.50 -2.37 18.95
CA PRO A 29 4.96 -1.37 19.86
C PRO A 29 3.48 -1.09 19.60
N ARG A 30 2.72 -0.82 20.68
CA ARG A 30 1.26 -0.63 20.62
C ARG A 30 0.79 0.37 19.56
N MET A 31 1.51 1.48 19.37
CA MET A 31 1.19 2.50 18.35
C MET A 31 1.29 1.98 16.91
N LYS A 32 2.10 0.95 16.67
CA LYS A 32 2.26 0.31 15.36
C LYS A 32 1.36 -0.92 15.18
N ASN A 33 0.67 -1.37 16.23
CA ASN A 33 -0.28 -2.49 16.18
C ASN A 33 -1.74 -2.01 16.27
N GLN A 34 -2.04 -0.93 15.55
CA GLN A 34 -3.33 -0.22 15.67
C GLN A 34 -4.53 -1.06 15.23
N PHE A 35 -4.37 -1.93 14.22
CA PHE A 35 -5.45 -2.79 13.74
C PHE A 35 -5.86 -3.84 14.77
N ALA A 36 -4.92 -4.58 15.35
CA ALA A 36 -5.21 -5.55 16.39
C ALA A 36 -5.84 -4.87 17.62
N ASN A 37 -5.33 -3.71 18.03
CA ASN A 37 -5.92 -2.93 19.13
C ASN A 37 -7.36 -2.47 18.83
N ALA A 38 -7.63 -1.99 17.62
CA ALA A 38 -8.96 -1.57 17.22
C ALA A 38 -9.92 -2.76 17.29
N LEU A 39 -9.49 -3.93 16.79
CA LEU A 39 -10.28 -5.16 16.86
C LEU A 39 -10.55 -5.59 18.31
N THR A 40 -9.53 -5.62 19.18
CA THR A 40 -9.72 -5.92 20.60
C THR A 40 -10.69 -4.94 21.27
N THR A 41 -10.58 -3.65 20.93
CA THR A 41 -11.46 -2.61 21.48
C THR A 41 -12.90 -2.83 21.04
N LEU A 42 -13.13 -3.05 19.74
CA LEU A 42 -14.46 -3.36 19.21
C LEU A 42 -15.04 -4.63 19.84
N ALA A 43 -14.24 -5.71 19.92
CA ALA A 43 -14.65 -6.96 20.54
C ALA A 43 -15.04 -6.77 22.02
N SER A 44 -14.34 -5.90 22.76
CA SER A 44 -14.67 -5.61 24.15
C SER A 44 -15.96 -4.80 24.33
N MET A 45 -16.40 -4.08 23.29
CA MET A 45 -17.65 -3.31 23.29
C MET A 45 -18.87 -4.18 22.98
N VAL A 46 -18.66 -5.39 22.43
CA VAL A 46 -19.74 -6.29 22.03
C VAL A 46 -19.88 -7.40 23.07
N SER A 47 -21.07 -7.50 23.68
CA SER A 47 -21.43 -8.64 24.52
C SER A 47 -21.92 -9.79 23.64
N ILE A 48 -21.01 -10.68 23.25
CA ILE A 48 -21.35 -11.89 22.50
C ILE A 48 -21.91 -12.91 23.49
N THR A 49 -23.22 -13.15 23.44
CA THR A 49 -23.88 -14.29 24.11
C THR A 49 -24.04 -15.44 23.11
N GLU A 50 -24.17 -16.69 23.57
CA GLU A 50 -24.38 -17.86 22.68
C GLU A 50 -25.58 -17.68 21.73
N GLU A 51 -26.56 -16.87 22.12
CA GLU A 51 -27.76 -16.52 21.35
C GLU A 51 -27.51 -15.43 20.29
N ASN A 52 -26.41 -14.68 20.40
CA ASN A 52 -25.98 -13.61 19.49
C ASN A 52 -24.70 -14.01 18.74
N LEU A 53 -24.54 -15.29 18.40
CA LEU A 53 -23.49 -15.73 17.48
C LEU A 53 -23.72 -15.00 16.15
N ILE A 54 -22.96 -13.91 15.96
CA ILE A 54 -22.83 -13.22 14.69
C ILE A 54 -22.40 -14.30 13.70
N GLU A 55 -23.18 -14.45 12.63
CA GLU A 55 -22.87 -15.38 11.54
C GLU A 55 -21.39 -15.19 11.19
N PRO A 56 -20.56 -16.27 11.25
CA PRO A 56 -19.14 -16.16 10.97
C PRO A 56 -18.95 -15.42 9.65
N LEU A 57 -18.18 -14.33 9.68
CA LEU A 57 -17.88 -13.60 8.46
C LEU A 57 -17.03 -14.52 7.58
N GLU A 58 -17.68 -15.24 6.67
CA GLU A 58 -17.00 -16.04 5.67
C GLU A 58 -16.33 -15.09 4.68
N PHE A 59 -15.00 -15.00 4.78
CA PHE A 59 -14.19 -14.37 3.75
C PHE A 59 -13.65 -15.47 2.85
N GLU A 60 -14.08 -15.48 1.60
CA GLU A 60 -13.46 -16.28 0.57
C GLU A 60 -12.12 -15.60 0.23
N ILE A 61 -11.01 -16.16 0.71
CA ILE A 61 -9.69 -15.78 0.21
C ILE A 61 -9.65 -16.26 -1.23
N THR A 62 -9.98 -15.36 -2.16
CA THR A 62 -9.74 -15.62 -3.57
C THR A 62 -8.22 -15.62 -3.76
N GLU A 63 -7.65 -16.77 -4.16
CA GLU A 63 -6.29 -16.89 -4.71
C GLU A 63 -6.16 -16.18 -6.08
N GLY A 64 -6.86 -15.06 -6.26
CA GLY A 64 -6.48 -14.13 -7.30
C GLY A 64 -5.16 -13.51 -6.87
N LEU A 65 -4.14 -13.61 -7.73
CA LEU A 65 -3.02 -12.65 -7.70
C LEU A 65 -3.63 -11.28 -7.36
N ALA A 66 -3.16 -10.64 -6.29
CA ALA A 66 -3.42 -9.23 -6.12
C ALA A 66 -3.00 -8.61 -7.45
N HIS A 67 -3.96 -8.14 -8.24
CA HIS A 67 -3.69 -7.65 -9.58
C HIS A 67 -2.90 -6.36 -9.37
N CYS A 68 -1.59 -6.49 -9.29
CA CYS A 68 -0.68 -5.39 -9.48
C CYS A 68 -0.79 -5.13 -10.97
N ASP A 69 -1.75 -4.29 -11.37
CA ASP A 69 -1.78 -3.72 -12.72
C ASP A 69 -0.55 -2.81 -12.83
N VAL A 70 0.62 -3.42 -13.00
CA VAL A 70 1.80 -2.72 -13.44
C VAL A 70 1.48 -2.32 -14.87
N ILE A 71 1.19 -1.03 -15.06
CA ILE A 71 1.19 -0.46 -16.39
C ILE A 71 2.63 -0.61 -16.87
N ASP A 72 2.87 -1.56 -17.78
CA ASP A 72 4.20 -1.84 -18.29
C ASP A 72 4.88 -0.55 -18.74
N VAL A 73 6.07 -0.33 -18.20
CA VAL A 73 6.94 0.75 -18.61
C VAL A 73 7.41 0.40 -20.02
N VAL A 74 6.90 1.13 -21.02
CA VAL A 74 7.39 1.01 -22.39
C VAL A 74 8.86 1.44 -22.39
N ASP A 75 9.74 0.55 -22.87
CA ASP A 75 11.20 0.69 -22.83
C ASP A 75 11.67 2.13 -23.14
N GLY A 76 12.37 2.72 -22.17
CA GLY A 76 12.98 4.05 -22.26
C GLY A 76 12.06 5.26 -22.06
N LYS A 77 10.75 5.07 -21.77
CA LYS A 77 9.82 6.18 -21.45
C LYS A 77 9.55 6.28 -19.95
N PRO A 78 9.26 7.49 -19.42
CA PRO A 78 8.82 7.63 -18.03
C PRO A 78 7.59 6.78 -17.73
N TRP A 79 7.52 6.24 -16.50
CA TRP A 79 6.41 5.37 -16.06
C TRP A 79 5.01 6.00 -16.25
N TYR A 80 4.90 7.33 -16.19
CA TYR A 80 3.65 8.05 -16.40
C TYR A 80 3.35 8.41 -17.86
N ALA A 81 4.14 7.95 -18.84
CA ALA A 81 4.03 8.37 -20.24
C ALA A 81 2.64 8.09 -20.84
N ASN A 82 2.07 6.91 -20.57
CA ASN A 82 0.74 6.54 -21.07
C ASN A 82 -0.37 7.37 -20.41
N ILE A 83 -0.22 7.70 -19.12
CA ILE A 83 -1.16 8.58 -18.40
C ILE A 83 -1.11 9.99 -18.98
N LYS A 84 0.09 10.53 -19.18
CA LYS A 84 0.31 11.85 -19.76
C LYS A 84 -0.27 11.94 -21.17
N HIS A 85 -0.01 10.93 -22.01
CA HIS A 85 -0.57 10.85 -23.36
C HIS A 85 -2.09 10.85 -23.36
N LEU A 86 -2.71 10.03 -22.50
CA LEU A 86 -4.16 9.94 -22.38
C LEU A 86 -4.77 11.29 -21.97
N LEU A 87 -4.17 12.00 -21.00
CA LEU A 87 -4.67 13.30 -20.55
C LEU A 87 -4.45 14.41 -21.60
N GLN A 88 -3.42 14.30 -22.45
CA GLN A 88 -3.14 15.28 -23.50
C GLN A 88 -4.02 15.09 -24.74
N THR A 89 -4.22 13.85 -25.17
CA THR A 89 -4.87 13.53 -26.46
C THR A 89 -6.27 12.96 -26.31
N GLY A 90 -6.65 12.50 -25.12
CA GLY A 90 -7.87 11.74 -24.89
C GLY A 90 -7.84 10.32 -25.47
N GLN A 91 -6.71 9.89 -26.03
CA GLN A 91 -6.56 8.63 -26.74
C GLN A 91 -5.72 7.63 -25.98
N PHE A 92 -6.06 6.37 -26.13
CA PHE A 92 -5.30 5.26 -25.59
C PHE A 92 -4.12 4.91 -26.51
N PRO A 93 -3.00 4.42 -25.96
CA PRO A 93 -1.96 3.81 -26.77
C PRO A 93 -2.50 2.65 -27.62
N THR A 94 -1.92 2.43 -28.79
CA THR A 94 -2.37 1.42 -29.77
C THR A 94 -2.30 -0.03 -29.27
N PHE A 95 -1.55 -0.29 -28.20
CA PHE A 95 -1.25 -1.65 -27.70
C PHE A 95 -1.98 -2.05 -26.41
N THR A 96 -2.94 -1.24 -25.93
CA THR A 96 -3.66 -1.55 -24.68
C THR A 96 -4.90 -2.41 -24.92
N ASP A 97 -4.98 -3.56 -24.26
CA ASP A 97 -6.19 -4.39 -24.16
C ASP A 97 -7.34 -3.58 -23.54
N ARG A 98 -8.60 -3.98 -23.78
CA ARG A 98 -9.79 -3.48 -23.07
C ARG A 98 -9.59 -3.44 -21.55
N HIS A 99 -8.92 -4.42 -20.95
CA HIS A 99 -8.56 -4.40 -19.53
C HIS A 99 -7.61 -3.24 -19.22
N ASP A 100 -6.46 -3.17 -19.88
CA ASP A 100 -5.47 -2.10 -19.72
C ASP A 100 -6.06 -0.71 -19.90
N ARG A 101 -6.99 -0.55 -20.86
CA ARG A 101 -7.71 0.71 -21.08
C ARG A 101 -8.59 1.09 -19.90
N ARG A 102 -9.23 0.11 -19.27
CA ARG A 102 -10.05 0.33 -18.07
C ARG A 102 -9.17 0.72 -16.89
N THR A 103 -8.05 0.03 -16.71
CA THR A 103 -7.07 0.33 -15.67
C THR A 103 -6.46 1.71 -15.86
N LEU A 104 -5.94 2.01 -17.05
CA LEU A 104 -5.33 3.30 -17.35
C LEU A 104 -6.31 4.47 -17.12
N ARG A 105 -7.59 4.30 -17.46
CA ARG A 105 -8.63 5.30 -17.16
C ARG A 105 -8.80 5.53 -15.66
N ARG A 106 -8.87 4.45 -14.87
CA ARG A 106 -9.01 4.54 -13.41
C ARG A 106 -7.79 5.22 -12.79
N THR A 107 -6.59 4.80 -13.22
CA THR A 107 -5.34 5.38 -12.75
C THR A 107 -5.26 6.85 -13.10
N ALA A 108 -5.53 7.23 -14.36
CA ALA A 108 -5.45 8.60 -14.84
C ALA A 108 -6.42 9.57 -14.13
N ALA A 109 -7.53 9.07 -13.56
CA ALA A 109 -8.46 9.91 -12.78
C ALA A 109 -7.81 10.55 -11.54
N ASN A 110 -6.74 9.93 -11.02
CA ASN A 110 -5.97 10.44 -9.89
C ASN A 110 -4.89 11.45 -10.31
N PHE A 111 -4.75 11.73 -11.60
CA PHE A 111 -3.74 12.64 -12.13
C PHE A 111 -4.37 13.92 -12.70
N PHE A 112 -3.56 14.97 -12.73
CA PHE A 112 -3.92 16.27 -13.27
C PHE A 112 -2.76 16.83 -14.08
N LEU A 113 -3.05 17.32 -15.29
CA LEU A 113 -2.06 17.93 -16.17
C LEU A 113 -2.20 19.46 -16.11
N SER A 114 -1.13 20.15 -15.70
CA SER A 114 -1.03 21.61 -15.74
C SER A 114 0.10 22.02 -16.68
N GLY A 115 -0.27 22.52 -17.87
CA GLY A 115 0.67 22.80 -18.95
C GLY A 115 1.42 21.53 -19.38
N LYS A 116 2.75 21.50 -19.15
CA LYS A 116 3.60 20.34 -19.47
C LYS A 116 3.85 19.42 -18.28
N THR A 117 3.42 19.81 -17.09
CA THR A 117 3.72 19.15 -15.81
C THR A 117 2.56 18.29 -15.36
N LEU A 118 2.85 17.04 -15.00
CA LEU A 118 1.88 16.08 -14.51
C LEU A 118 1.93 16.04 -12.97
N TYR A 119 0.76 16.03 -12.35
CA TYR A 119 0.60 15.94 -10.90
C TYR A 119 -0.25 14.73 -10.54
N GLN A 120 0.13 14.06 -9.47
CA GLN A 120 -0.67 13.02 -8.83
C GLN A 120 -1.38 13.61 -7.61
N ARG A 121 -2.67 13.31 -7.44
CA ARG A 121 -3.41 13.62 -6.23
C ARG A 121 -3.12 12.54 -5.18
N SER A 122 -2.55 12.92 -4.06
CA SER A 122 -2.44 12.06 -2.88
C SER A 122 -3.77 11.97 -2.13
N PHE A 123 -3.84 11.07 -1.16
CA PHE A 123 -5.06 10.83 -0.36
C PHE A 123 -5.56 12.07 0.39
N ASP A 124 -4.66 12.95 0.81
CA ASP A 124 -4.93 14.24 1.45
C ASP A 124 -5.20 15.39 0.46
N ALA A 125 -5.38 15.07 -0.83
CA ALA A 125 -5.54 16.00 -1.94
C ALA A 125 -4.32 16.90 -2.26
N THR A 126 -3.16 16.64 -1.65
CA THR A 126 -1.91 17.30 -2.04
C THR A 126 -1.53 16.92 -3.48
N LEU A 127 -1.00 17.88 -4.25
CA LEU A 127 -0.55 17.65 -5.63
C LEU A 127 0.96 17.37 -5.65
N LEU A 128 1.31 16.13 -5.93
CA LEU A 128 2.70 15.67 -6.05
C LEU A 128 3.14 15.72 -7.51
N ARG A 129 4.27 16.39 -7.78
CA ARG A 129 4.81 16.49 -9.14
C ARG A 129 5.38 15.14 -9.56
N CYS A 130 4.95 14.64 -10.71
CA CYS A 130 5.53 13.46 -11.32
C CYS A 130 6.89 13.82 -11.94
N VAL A 131 7.91 13.04 -11.63
CA VAL A 131 9.28 13.19 -12.14
C VAL A 131 9.74 11.87 -12.75
N ASP A 132 10.55 11.94 -13.80
CA ASP A 132 11.21 10.76 -14.36
C ASP A 132 12.47 10.41 -13.54
N GLU A 133 13.08 9.27 -13.85
CA GLU A 133 14.25 8.76 -13.12
C GLU A 133 15.43 9.74 -13.16
N ASN A 134 15.71 10.36 -14.31
CA ASN A 134 16.81 11.30 -14.47
C ASN A 134 16.55 12.62 -13.72
N GLU A 135 15.30 13.10 -13.71
CA GLU A 135 14.89 14.26 -12.94
C GLU A 135 14.93 13.97 -11.44
N ALA A 136 14.46 12.80 -11.01
CA ALA A 136 14.54 12.38 -9.61
C ALA A 136 15.99 12.34 -9.12
N GLN A 137 16.92 11.77 -9.91
CA GLN A 137 18.34 11.73 -9.56
C GLN A 137 18.92 13.14 -9.36
N ARG A 138 18.68 14.05 -10.30
CA ARG A 138 19.17 15.44 -10.20
C ARG A 138 18.63 16.17 -8.97
N LEU A 139 17.33 16.02 -8.69
CA LEU A 139 16.71 16.63 -7.51
C LEU A 139 17.34 16.10 -6.21
N MET A 140 17.65 14.81 -6.15
CA MET A 140 18.32 14.22 -5.00
C MET A 140 19.75 14.75 -4.82
N GLU A 141 20.50 14.93 -5.92
CA GLU A 141 21.84 15.52 -5.89
C GLU A 141 21.81 17.00 -5.44
N GLU A 142 20.86 17.79 -5.91
CA GLU A 142 20.67 19.19 -5.48
C GLU A 142 20.36 19.27 -3.98
N MET A 143 19.39 18.49 -3.48
CA MET A 143 19.04 18.50 -2.05
C MET A 143 20.21 18.06 -1.15
N HIS A 144 21.06 17.15 -1.62
CA HIS A 144 22.20 16.66 -0.84
C HIS A 144 23.46 17.53 -0.97
N SER A 145 23.55 18.40 -1.98
CA SER A 145 24.68 19.32 -2.18
C SER A 145 24.51 20.68 -1.48
N GLU A 146 23.30 21.01 -1.00
CA GLU A 146 22.99 22.25 -0.27
C GLU A 146 23.30 22.24 1.24
N ILE A 147 24.16 21.35 1.75
CA ILE A 147 24.78 21.54 3.08
C ILE A 147 26.15 22.22 2.90
N PRO A 148 26.25 23.56 2.88
CA PRO A 148 27.54 24.20 2.99
C PRO A 148 28.05 23.97 4.42
N ASN A 149 29.19 23.29 4.52
CA ASN A 149 30.05 23.30 5.69
C ASN A 149 30.27 24.75 6.16
N LYS A 150 29.44 25.23 7.10
CA LYS A 150 29.82 26.37 7.94
C LYS A 150 30.91 25.88 8.87
N LYS A 151 32.16 25.95 8.38
CA LYS A 151 33.32 26.01 9.26
C LYS A 151 33.15 27.26 10.12
N VAL A 152 32.76 27.06 11.37
CA VAL A 152 32.87 28.08 12.42
C VAL A 152 34.37 28.35 12.57
N ALA A 153 34.76 29.58 12.27
CA ALA A 153 36.09 30.12 12.53
C ALA A 153 36.30 30.34 14.03
#